data_AF-E5X3B3-F1
#
_entry.id   AF-E5X3B3-F1
#
_cell.length_a   1.000
_cell.length_b   1.000
_cell.length_c   1.000
_cell.angle_alpha   90.00
_cell.angle_beta   90.00
_cell.angle_gamma   90.00
#
_symmetry.space_group_name_H-M   'P 1'
#
loop_
_entity.id
_entity.type
_entity.pdbx_description
1 polymer ?
#
loop_
_entity_poly.entity_id
_entity_poly.type
_entity_poly.pdbx_seq_one_letter_code
_entity_poly.pdbx_strand_id
1 'polypeptide(L)'
;MEQAIKNYCSDHRQPVPQTRGQVVRCIFESLALRYRQVLDNLRTLSPCQVETFHVIGGGSRNDLLNQWTANAIGIPVVAGPSEATAIGNVMIQALTAGTAKDISSMRRLINGSIPLKTFYPEDTEMWDAAYLHFKQMTMITNN
;
A
#
# COMPACT_ATOMS: atom_id res chain seq x y z
N MET A 1 19.88 3.93 7.37
CA MET A 1 18.72 4.10 6.45
C MET A 1 18.59 5.56 5.99
N GLU A 2 18.49 6.54 6.90
CA GLU A 2 18.35 7.97 6.50
C GLU A 2 19.48 8.47 5.57
N GLN A 3 20.74 8.10 5.86
CA GLN A 3 21.87 8.50 5.01
C GLN A 3 21.76 7.93 3.59
N ALA A 4 21.21 6.72 3.42
CA ALA A 4 21.02 6.12 2.10
C ALA A 4 19.99 6.92 1.28
N ILE A 5 18.91 7.38 1.92
CA ILE A 5 17.91 8.25 1.29
C ILE A 5 18.55 9.59 0.89
N LYS A 6 19.30 10.21 1.80
CA LYS A 6 20.00 11.48 1.52
C LYS A 6 21.00 11.36 0.37
N ASN A 7 21.80 10.29 0.35
CA ASN A 7 22.74 10.01 -0.73
C ASN A 7 22.00 9.81 -2.06
N TYR A 8 20.96 8.96 -2.08
CA TYR A 8 20.16 8.74 -3.28
C TYR A 8 19.59 10.05 -3.84
N CYS A 9 19.02 10.91 -2.98
CA CYS A 9 18.55 12.22 -3.39
C CYS A 9 19.67 13.07 -3.98
N SER A 10 20.83 13.12 -3.34
CA SER A 10 22.00 13.88 -3.83
C SER A 10 22.48 13.38 -5.19
N ASP A 11 22.67 12.06 -5.33
CA ASP A 11 23.19 11.40 -6.54
C ASP A 11 22.26 11.61 -7.74
N HIS A 12 20.94 11.70 -7.50
CA HIS A 12 19.91 11.89 -8.52
C HIS A 12 19.41 13.34 -8.62
N ARG A 13 20.16 14.31 -8.04
CA ARG A 13 19.85 15.76 -8.06
C ARG A 13 18.43 16.10 -7.57
N GLN A 14 17.91 15.31 -6.63
CA GLN A 14 16.66 15.59 -5.94
C GLN A 14 16.92 16.46 -4.69
N PRO A 15 15.91 17.20 -4.20
CA PRO A 15 16.02 17.90 -2.92
C PRO A 15 16.41 16.93 -1.79
N VAL A 16 17.56 17.18 -1.15
CA VAL A 16 18.05 16.34 -0.05
C VAL A 16 17.26 16.67 1.23
N PRO A 17 16.60 15.69 1.88
CA PRO A 17 15.84 15.93 3.09
C PRO A 17 16.77 16.34 4.25
N GLN A 18 16.45 17.45 4.90
CA GLN A 18 17.22 18.03 6.01
C GLN A 18 16.63 17.67 7.38
N THR A 19 15.31 17.43 7.45
CA THR A 19 14.61 17.10 8.69
C THR A 19 14.09 15.67 8.69
N ARG A 20 13.86 15.11 9.88
CA ARG A 20 13.24 13.78 10.03
C ARG A 20 11.87 13.69 9.34
N GLY A 21 11.08 14.77 9.40
CA GLY A 21 9.79 14.84 8.71
C GLY A 21 9.92 14.74 7.19
N GLN A 22 10.92 15.41 6.60
CA GLN A 22 11.21 15.30 5.17
C GLN A 22 11.68 13.89 4.77
N VAL A 23 12.48 13.23 5.62
CA VAL A 23 12.88 11.84 5.41
C VAL A 23 11.65 10.92 5.42
N VAL A 24 10.77 11.04 6.42
CA VAL A 24 9.54 10.23 6.52
C VAL A 24 8.62 10.47 5.32
N ARG A 25 8.44 11.73 4.90
CA ARG A 25 7.67 12.09 3.72
C ARG A 25 8.22 11.40 2.46
N CYS A 26 9.53 11.48 2.24
CA CYS A 26 10.20 10.81 1.12
C CYS A 26 9.95 9.29 1.13
N ILE A 27 10.00 8.65 2.30
CA ILE A 27 9.70 7.22 2.45
C ILE A 27 8.25 6.93 2.04
N PHE A 28 7.27 7.66 2.55
CA PHE A 28 5.87 7.36 2.28
C PHE A 28 5.45 7.69 0.84
N GLU A 29 5.90 8.81 0.29
CA GLU A 29 5.66 9.15 -1.13
C GLU A 29 6.28 8.09 -2.04
N SER A 30 7.54 7.69 -1.80
CA SER A 30 8.19 6.66 -2.62
C SER A 30 7.53 5.29 -2.52
N LEU A 31 6.99 4.91 -1.35
CA LEU A 31 6.22 3.68 -1.18
C LEU A 31 4.90 3.73 -1.97
N ALA A 32 4.12 4.80 -1.83
CA ALA A 32 2.85 4.97 -2.54
C ALA A 32 3.05 4.89 -4.07
N LEU A 33 4.07 5.59 -4.58
CA LEU A 33 4.41 5.59 -6.01
C LEU A 33 4.94 4.22 -6.47
N ARG A 34 5.71 3.52 -5.63
CA ARG A 34 6.15 2.15 -5.93
C ARG A 34 4.98 1.18 -5.95
N TYR A 35 3.99 1.32 -5.05
CA TYR A 35 2.78 0.50 -5.07
C TYR A 35 1.99 0.71 -6.36
N ARG A 36 1.85 1.95 -6.82
CA ARG A 36 1.26 2.24 -8.14
C ARG A 36 2.00 1.54 -9.27
N GLN A 37 3.34 1.60 -9.28
CA GLN A 37 4.13 0.91 -10.30
C GLN A 37 3.92 -0.60 -10.30
N VAL A 38 3.91 -1.22 -9.11
CA VAL A 38 3.65 -2.66 -8.99
C VAL A 38 2.23 -3.00 -9.43
N LEU A 39 1.23 -2.17 -9.09
CA LEU A 39 -0.14 -2.35 -9.51
C LEU A 39 -0.29 -2.24 -11.04
N ASP A 40 0.33 -1.25 -11.66
CA ASP A 40 0.34 -1.09 -13.12
C ASP A 40 0.96 -2.31 -13.79
N ASN A 41 2.07 -2.84 -13.26
CA ASN A 41 2.66 -4.09 -13.74
C ASN A 41 1.72 -5.28 -13.58
N LEU A 42 1.01 -5.41 -12.45
CA LEU A 42 0.06 -6.50 -12.24
C LEU A 42 -1.13 -6.43 -13.22
N ARG A 43 -1.57 -5.22 -13.57
CA ARG A 43 -2.63 -4.98 -14.57
C ARG A 43 -2.23 -5.42 -15.98
N THR A 44 -0.93 -5.49 -16.30
CA THR A 44 -0.50 -6.03 -17.61
C THR A 44 -0.51 -7.56 -17.65
N LEU A 45 -0.51 -8.22 -16.49
CA LEU A 45 -0.46 -9.69 -16.37
C LEU A 45 -1.85 -10.34 -16.31
N SER A 46 -2.90 -9.56 -16.05
CA SER A 46 -4.26 -10.07 -15.90
C SER A 46 -5.28 -9.15 -16.56
N PRO A 47 -6.26 -9.69 -17.31
CA PRO A 47 -7.33 -8.89 -17.87
C PRO A 47 -8.33 -8.40 -16.80
N CYS A 48 -8.24 -8.91 -15.57
CA CYS A 48 -9.14 -8.52 -14.49
C CYS A 48 -8.76 -7.13 -13.96
N GLN A 49 -9.72 -6.20 -13.99
CA GLN A 49 -9.54 -4.88 -13.42
C GLN A 49 -9.43 -4.97 -11.88
N VAL A 50 -8.36 -4.41 -11.33
CA VAL A 50 -8.22 -4.25 -9.88
C VAL A 50 -8.97 -2.99 -9.46
N GLU A 51 -10.05 -3.19 -8.71
CA GLU A 51 -10.97 -2.12 -8.27
C GLU A 51 -10.73 -1.66 -6.83
N THR A 52 -10.01 -2.45 -6.01
CA THR A 52 -9.74 -2.13 -4.61
C THR A 52 -8.41 -2.72 -4.17
N PHE A 53 -7.65 -1.94 -3.40
CA PHE A 53 -6.36 -2.36 -2.84
C PHE A 53 -6.48 -2.62 -1.34
N HIS A 54 -6.30 -3.88 -0.92
CA HIS A 54 -6.38 -4.25 0.49
C HIS A 54 -5.00 -4.17 1.16
N VAL A 55 -4.87 -3.31 2.18
CA VAL A 55 -3.68 -3.23 3.03
C VAL A 55 -3.95 -3.97 4.33
N ILE A 56 -3.20 -5.03 4.58
CA ILE A 56 -3.24 -5.80 5.83
C ILE A 56 -1.92 -5.64 6.60
N GLY A 57 -1.84 -6.18 7.81
CA GLY A 57 -0.60 -6.15 8.59
C GLY A 57 -0.36 -4.80 9.27
N GLY A 58 0.83 -4.61 9.83
CA GLY A 58 1.17 -3.37 10.55
C GLY A 58 1.06 -2.09 9.69
N GLY A 59 1.22 -2.20 8.36
CA GLY A 59 1.06 -1.09 7.42
C GLY A 59 -0.36 -0.53 7.36
N SER A 60 -1.37 -1.35 7.68
CA SER A 60 -2.78 -0.91 7.67
C SER A 60 -3.09 0.15 8.72
N ARG A 61 -2.21 0.33 9.73
CA ARG A 61 -2.38 1.33 10.80
C ARG A 61 -1.85 2.73 10.41
N ASN A 62 -1.19 2.87 9.26
CA ASN A 62 -0.65 4.16 8.84
C ASN A 62 -1.62 4.86 7.88
N ASP A 63 -2.52 5.65 8.46
CA ASP A 63 -3.54 6.38 7.72
C ASP A 63 -2.97 7.28 6.62
N LEU A 64 -1.85 7.98 6.90
CA LEU A 64 -1.24 8.88 5.93
C LEU A 64 -0.72 8.12 4.70
N LEU A 65 -0.01 7.01 4.93
CA LEU A 65 0.49 6.17 3.84
C LEU A 65 -0.68 5.53 3.07
N ASN A 66 -1.74 5.10 3.74
CA ASN A 66 -2.90 4.50 3.08
C ASN A 66 -3.65 5.52 2.22
N GLN A 67 -3.83 6.75 2.70
CA GLN A 67 -4.41 7.84 1.92
C GLN A 67 -3.54 8.17 0.70
N TRP A 68 -2.24 8.38 0.90
CA TRP A 68 -1.31 8.65 -0.21
C TRP A 68 -1.22 7.50 -1.20
N THR A 69 -1.35 6.26 -0.73
CA THR A 69 -1.47 5.09 -1.61
C THR A 69 -2.74 5.19 -2.45
N ALA A 70 -3.91 5.44 -1.86
CA ALA A 70 -5.17 5.62 -2.60
C ALA A 70 -5.06 6.71 -3.66
N ASN A 71 -4.48 7.86 -3.28
CA ASN A 71 -4.26 8.99 -4.17
C ASN A 71 -3.33 8.62 -5.34
N ALA A 72 -2.23 7.91 -5.04
CA ALA A 72 -1.27 7.46 -6.05
C ALA A 72 -1.88 6.44 -7.02
N ILE A 73 -2.59 5.43 -6.51
CA ILE A 73 -3.08 4.31 -7.34
C ILE A 73 -4.41 4.60 -8.05
N GLY A 74 -5.14 5.63 -7.62
CA GLY A 74 -6.41 6.05 -8.22
C GLY A 74 -7.59 5.08 -7.97
N ILE A 75 -7.48 4.17 -7.00
CA ILE A 75 -8.55 3.25 -6.59
C ILE A 75 -8.66 3.22 -5.05
N PRO A 76 -9.82 2.84 -4.48
CA PRO A 76 -9.98 2.72 -3.03
C PRO A 76 -8.94 1.80 -2.37
N VAL A 77 -8.43 2.24 -1.21
CA VAL A 77 -7.60 1.43 -0.32
C VAL A 77 -8.43 1.01 0.89
N VAL A 78 -8.54 -0.28 1.16
CA VAL A 78 -9.20 -0.82 2.35
C VAL A 78 -8.12 -1.31 3.30
N ALA A 79 -7.97 -0.66 4.45
CA ALA A 79 -6.97 -0.96 5.44
C ALA A 79 -7.55 -1.80 6.59
N GLY A 80 -6.87 -2.90 6.88
CA GLY A 80 -7.17 -3.84 7.96
C GLY A 80 -7.48 -5.25 7.43
N PRO A 81 -7.42 -6.27 8.31
CA PRO A 81 -6.98 -6.20 9.70
C PRO A 81 -5.44 -6.18 9.85
N SER A 82 -4.94 -5.55 10.91
CA SER A 82 -3.49 -5.49 11.18
C SER A 82 -2.89 -6.85 11.54
N GLU A 83 -3.70 -7.77 12.07
CA GLU A 83 -3.31 -9.10 12.50
C GLU A 83 -3.81 -10.20 11.52
N ALA A 84 -3.96 -9.87 10.23
CA ALA A 84 -4.55 -10.76 9.22
C ALA A 84 -3.95 -12.18 9.22
N THR A 85 -2.64 -12.31 9.40
CA THR A 85 -1.96 -13.63 9.50
C THR A 85 -2.46 -14.45 10.69
N ALA A 86 -2.56 -13.83 11.88
CA ALA A 86 -3.05 -14.51 13.08
C ALA A 86 -4.53 -14.87 12.94
N ILE A 87 -5.33 -13.96 12.40
CA ILE A 87 -6.76 -14.18 12.15
C ILE A 87 -6.97 -15.35 11.19
N GLY A 88 -6.22 -15.41 10.08
CA GLY A 88 -6.28 -16.53 9.14
C GLY A 88 -5.98 -17.86 9.83
N ASN A 89 -4.97 -17.89 10.70
CA ASN A 89 -4.63 -19.09 11.48
C ASN A 89 -5.77 -19.51 12.41
N VAL A 90 -6.33 -18.57 13.20
CA VAL A 90 -7.46 -18.83 14.10
C VAL A 90 -8.67 -19.33 13.33
N MET A 91 -8.96 -18.79 12.15
CA MET A 91 -10.10 -19.21 11.33
C MET A 91 -9.96 -20.65 10.83
N ILE A 92 -8.76 -21.08 10.42
CA ILE A 92 -8.52 -22.48 10.06
C ILE A 92 -8.69 -23.41 11.27
N GLN A 93 -8.24 -23.00 12.46
CA GLN A 93 -8.49 -23.77 13.68
C GLN A 93 -9.99 -23.84 14.02
N ALA A 94 -10.71 -22.73 13.86
CA ALA A 94 -12.16 -22.66 14.07
C ALA A 94 -12.94 -23.56 13.10
N LEU A 95 -12.49 -23.68 11.85
CA LEU A 95 -13.05 -24.61 10.87
C LEU A 95 -12.87 -26.07 11.34
N THR A 96 -11.66 -26.45 11.74
CA THR A 96 -11.35 -27.80 12.24
C THR A 96 -12.12 -28.13 13.52
N ALA A 97 -12.34 -27.14 14.39
CA ALA A 97 -13.10 -27.30 15.62
C ALA A 97 -14.64 -27.34 15.41
N GLY A 98 -15.12 -27.14 14.18
CA GLY A 98 -16.56 -27.07 13.85
C GLY A 98 -17.25 -25.76 14.23
N THR A 99 -16.50 -24.77 14.73
CA THR A 99 -17.00 -23.43 15.07
C THR A 99 -17.29 -22.60 13.80
N ALA A 100 -16.46 -22.76 12.76
CA ALA A 100 -16.75 -22.26 11.42
C ALA A 100 -17.18 -23.42 10.52
N LYS A 101 -18.19 -23.19 9.67
CA LYS A 101 -18.78 -24.25 8.82
C LYS A 101 -18.04 -24.43 7.50
N ASP A 102 -17.57 -23.33 6.94
CA ASP A 102 -16.93 -23.23 5.63
C ASP A 102 -16.15 -21.90 5.50
N ILE A 103 -15.44 -21.72 4.38
CA ILE A 103 -14.70 -20.48 4.09
C ILE A 103 -15.59 -19.24 4.10
N SER A 104 -16.82 -19.36 3.60
CA SER A 104 -17.79 -18.26 3.56
C SER A 104 -18.17 -17.80 4.98
N SER A 105 -18.33 -18.73 5.92
CA SER A 105 -18.60 -18.44 7.32
C SER A 105 -17.42 -17.77 8.01
N MET A 106 -16.19 -18.21 7.73
CA MET A 106 -14.98 -17.55 8.23
C MET A 106 -14.91 -16.09 7.77
N ARG A 107 -15.16 -15.84 6.47
CA ARG A 107 -15.18 -14.47 5.92
C ARG A 107 -16.26 -13.59 6.57
N ARG A 108 -17.46 -14.13 6.80
CA ARG A 108 -18.54 -13.41 7.50
C ARG A 108 -18.14 -13.07 8.95
N LEU A 109 -17.53 -14.00 9.67
CA LEU A 109 -17.05 -13.77 11.03
C LEU A 109 -16.01 -12.65 11.06
N ILE A 110 -15.01 -12.70 10.17
CA ILE A 110 -13.99 -11.65 10.07
C ILE A 110 -14.64 -10.30 9.79
N ASN A 111 -15.50 -10.23 8.77
CA ASN A 111 -16.13 -8.98 8.33
C ASN A 111 -17.03 -8.36 9.41
N GLY A 112 -17.67 -9.18 10.25
CA GLY A 112 -18.49 -8.70 11.36
C GLY A 112 -17.72 -8.36 12.65
N SER A 113 -16.45 -8.75 12.75
CA SER A 113 -15.67 -8.65 14.00
C SER A 113 -14.61 -7.56 13.97
N ILE A 114 -14.18 -7.11 12.79
CA ILE A 114 -13.04 -6.21 12.67
C ILE A 114 -13.39 -5.01 11.79
N PRO A 115 -13.37 -3.78 12.33
CA PRO A 115 -13.59 -2.60 11.52
C PRO A 115 -12.46 -2.43 10.51
N LEU A 116 -12.85 -2.14 9.28
CA LEU A 116 -11.93 -1.75 8.21
C LEU A 116 -12.08 -0.25 7.96
N LYS A 117 -11.00 0.40 7.55
CA LYS A 117 -11.01 1.80 7.14
C LYS A 117 -10.77 1.89 5.64
N THR A 118 -11.65 2.58 4.93
CA THR A 118 -11.51 2.81 3.48
C THR A 118 -11.02 4.23 3.23
N PHE A 119 -9.99 4.36 2.40
CA PHE A 119 -9.44 5.61 1.91
C PHE A 119 -9.79 5.72 0.42
N TYR A 120 -10.41 6.82 0.04
CA TYR A 120 -10.76 7.09 -1.36
C TYR A 120 -9.73 8.04 -1.97
N PRO A 121 -9.42 7.92 -3.27
CA PRO A 121 -8.45 8.79 -3.92
C PRO A 121 -8.82 10.27 -3.81
N GLU A 122 -7.81 11.08 -3.48
CA GLU A 122 -7.84 12.55 -3.43
C GLU A 122 -6.64 13.09 -4.23
N ASP A 123 -6.70 14.34 -4.67
CA ASP A 123 -5.59 15.04 -5.38
C ASP A 123 -4.96 14.24 -6.54
N THR A 124 -5.75 13.45 -7.28
CA THR A 124 -5.23 12.45 -8.23
C THR A 124 -4.32 13.07 -9.30
N GLU A 125 -4.64 14.27 -9.80
CA GLU A 125 -3.81 14.97 -10.79
C GLU A 125 -2.39 15.27 -10.27
N MET A 126 -2.27 15.68 -9.01
CA MET A 126 -0.96 15.92 -8.38
C MET A 126 -0.16 14.63 -8.29
N TRP A 127 -0.80 13.53 -7.90
CA TRP A 127 -0.16 12.23 -7.76
C TRP A 127 0.16 11.57 -9.11
N ASP A 128 -0.61 11.85 -10.14
CA ASP A 128 -0.30 11.48 -11.53
C ASP A 128 0.98 12.17 -12.01
N ALA A 129 1.10 13.48 -11.80
CA ALA A 129 2.31 14.22 -12.13
C ALA A 129 3.53 13.70 -11.33
N ALA A 130 3.38 13.44 -10.03
CA ALA A 130 4.42 12.86 -9.19
C ALA A 130 4.86 11.48 -9.68
N TYR A 131 3.91 10.64 -10.15
CA TYR A 131 4.23 9.33 -10.68
C TYR A 131 4.98 9.36 -12.00
N LEU A 132 4.67 10.32 -12.89
CA LEU A 132 5.44 10.51 -14.12
C LEU A 132 6.90 10.86 -13.80
N HIS A 133 7.13 11.77 -12.84
CA HIS A 133 8.47 12.12 -12.35
C HIS A 133 9.19 10.91 -11.73
N PHE A 134 8.48 10.14 -10.89
CA PHE A 134 9.01 8.92 -10.26
C PHE A 134 9.47 7.87 -11.28
N LYS A 135 8.69 7.65 -12.35
CA LYS A 135 9.09 6.73 -13.44
C LYS A 135 10.36 7.20 -14.12
N GLN A 136 10.47 8.49 -14.46
CA GLN A 136 11.67 9.04 -15.08
C GLN A 136 12.91 8.85 -14.21
N MET A 137 12.79 9.06 -12.90
CA MET A 137 13.89 8.92 -11.94
C MET A 137 14.31 7.46 -11.75
N THR A 138 13.36 6.51 -11.74
CA THR A 138 13.62 5.10 -11.41
C THR A 138 13.86 4.20 -12.61
N MET A 139 13.63 4.68 -13.85
CA MET A 139 13.90 3.93 -15.08
C MET A 139 15.38 3.93 -15.50
N ILE A 140 16.25 4.72 -14.86
CA ILE A 140 17.66 4.86 -15.25
C ILE A 140 18.55 3.70 -14.75
N THR A 141 18.04 2.74 -13.98
CA THR A 141 18.85 1.64 -13.42
C THR A 141 18.99 0.41 -14.35
N ASN A 142 19.20 0.64 -15.65
CA ASN A 142 19.68 -0.36 -16.59
C ASN A 142 20.94 0.17 -17.30
N ASN A 143 22.05 0.26 -16.57
CA ASN A 143 23.41 0.39 -17.11
C ASN A 143 24.33 -0.51 -16.29
#